data_AF-A0A832ZPP2-F1
#
_entry.id   AF-A0A832ZPP2-F1
#
_cell.length_a   1.000
_cell.length_b   1.000
_cell.length_c   1.000
_cell.angle_alpha   90.00
_cell.angle_beta   90.00
_cell.angle_gamma   90.00
#
_symmetry.space_group_name_H-M   'P 1'
#
loop_
_entity.id
_entity.type
_entity.pdbx_description
1 polymer ?
#
loop_
_entity_poly.entity_id
_entity_poly.type
_entity_poly.pdbx_seq_one_letter_code
_entity_poly.pdbx_strand_id
1 'polypeptide(L)' 'MDPQADEGLRAVAEKIKECRRCPLCEARNNPVPGDGWFRKRIMFIGEAPG' A
#
# COMPACT_ATOMS: atom_id res chain seq x y z
N MET A 1 -5.75 -18.31 -0.39
CA MET A 1 -5.66 -16.90 -0.83
C MET A 1 -6.47 -16.78 -2.10
N ASP A 2 -7.29 -15.74 -2.24
CA ASP A 2 -7.95 -15.45 -3.52
C ASP A 2 -6.90 -14.85 -4.46
N PRO A 3 -6.57 -15.52 -5.57
CA PRO A 3 -5.45 -15.11 -6.42
C PRO A 3 -5.66 -13.73 -7.06
N GLN A 4 -6.90 -13.36 -7.36
CA GLN A 4 -7.20 -12.16 -8.14
C GLN A 4 -7.09 -10.87 -7.30
N ALA A 5 -7.52 -10.94 -6.05
CA ALA A 5 -7.39 -9.82 -5.12
C ALA A 5 -5.93 -9.62 -4.65
N ASP A 6 -5.16 -10.71 -4.54
CA ASP A 6 -3.73 -10.65 -4.24
C ASP A 6 -2.96 -9.93 -5.36
N GLU A 7 -3.28 -10.24 -6.62
CA GLU A 7 -2.71 -9.56 -7.78
C GLU A 7 -3.06 -8.06 -7.82
N GLY A 8 -4.31 -7.71 -7.54
CA GLY A 8 -4.74 -6.31 -7.46
C GLY A 8 -3.99 -5.50 -6.41
N LEU A 9 -3.80 -6.06 -5.21
CA LEU A 9 -3.04 -5.41 -4.13
C LEU A 9 -1.56 -5.28 -4.47
N ARG A 10 -0.96 -6.30 -5.11
CA ARG A 10 0.42 -6.24 -5.61
C ARG A 10 0.59 -5.14 -6.65
N ALA A 11 -0.31 -5.04 -7.62
CA ALA A 11 -0.26 -3.99 -8.64
C ALA A 11 -0.34 -2.57 -8.04
N VAL A 12 -1.14 -2.39 -6.98
CA VAL A 12 -1.19 -1.12 -6.23
C VAL A 12 0.13 -0.88 -5.49
N ALA A 13 0.69 -1.89 -4.82
CA ALA A 13 1.95 -1.77 -4.11
C ALA A 13 3.11 -1.34 -5.05
N GLU A 14 3.18 -1.90 -6.27
CA GLU A 14 4.16 -1.48 -7.27
C GLU A 14 3.97 -0.02 -7.70
N LYS A 15 2.73 0.42 -7.95
CA LYS A 15 2.44 1.83 -8.26
C LYS A 15 2.83 2.78 -7.13
N ILE A 16 2.65 2.37 -5.86
CA ILE A 16 3.04 3.18 -4.70
C ILE A 16 4.57 3.34 -4.66
N LYS A 17 5.34 2.28 -4.96
CA LYS A 17 6.81 2.33 -5.01
C LYS A 17 7.33 3.38 -5.97
N GLU A 18 6.71 3.49 -7.14
CA GLU A 18 7.11 4.44 -8.18
C GLU A 18 6.48 5.83 -8.03
N CYS A 19 5.55 6.01 -7.08
CA CYS A 19 4.79 7.25 -6.94
C CYS A 19 5.69 8.44 -6.55
N ARG A 20 5.70 9.48 -7.39
CA ARG A 20 6.40 10.76 -7.18
C ARG A 20 5.46 11.98 -7.24
N ARG A 21 4.20 11.80 -6.84
CA ARG A 21 3.15 12.83 -6.97
C ARG A 21 3.21 13.95 -5.92
N CYS A 22 4.01 13.79 -4.86
CA CYS A 22 4.22 14.80 -3.82
C CYS A 22 5.64 14.69 -3.23
N PRO A 23 6.13 15.73 -2.53
CA PRO A 23 7.49 15.76 -1.98
C PRO A 23 7.82 14.65 -0.98
N LEU A 24 6.83 13.96 -0.41
CA LEU A 24 7.07 12.83 0.51
C LEU A 24 7.86 11.68 -0.13
N CYS A 25 7.88 11.58 -1.47
CA CYS A 25 8.72 10.59 -2.16
C CYS A 25 10.22 10.85 -2.02
N GLU A 26 10.63 12.06 -1.64
CA GLU A 26 12.03 12.46 -1.52
C GLU A 26 12.64 12.03 -0.18
N ALA A 27 11.83 12.01 0.89
CA ALA A 27 12.29 11.71 2.24
C ALA A 27 12.06 10.25 2.67
N ARG A 28 11.16 9.50 2.00
CA ARG A 28 10.85 8.12 2.39
C ARG A 28 12.04 7.18 2.11
N ASN A 29 12.36 6.31 3.07
CA ASN A 29 13.27 5.19 2.83
C ASN A 29 12.57 4.09 2.03
N ASN A 30 11.35 3.74 2.43
CA ASN A 30 10.51 2.76 1.76
C ASN A 30 9.05 3.23 1.82
N PRO A 31 8.23 3.02 0.77
CA PRO A 31 6.79 3.12 0.90
C PRO A 31 6.26 2.02 1.84
N VAL A 32 5.16 2.30 2.54
CA VAL A 32 4.50 1.33 3.43
C VAL A 32 3.07 1.11 2.96
N PRO A 33 2.83 0.22 1.97
CA PRO A 33 1.49 -0.24 1.65
C PRO A 33 0.86 -0.95 2.86
N GLY A 34 -0.47 -0.92 2.96
CA GLY A 34 -1.18 -1.64 4.02
C GLY A 34 -0.98 -3.15 3.94
N ASP A 35 -1.13 -3.83 5.08
CA ASP A 35 -1.04 -5.28 5.21
C ASP A 35 -2.35 -5.86 5.79
N GLY A 36 -2.57 -7.15 5.54
CA GLY A 36 -3.71 -7.90 6.06
C GLY A 36 -4.55 -8.59 4.98
N TRP A 37 -5.58 -9.30 5.43
CA TRP A 37 -6.42 -10.10 4.54
C TRP A 37 -7.52 -9.23 3.93
N PHE A 38 -7.53 -9.10 2.60
CA PHE A 38 -8.44 -8.19 1.89
C PHE A 38 -9.94 -8.52 2.05
N ARG A 39 -10.30 -9.75 2.44
CA ARG A 39 -11.71 -10.12 2.75
C ARG A 39 -12.11 -9.86 4.20
N LYS A 40 -11.26 -9.23 5.03
CA LYS A 40 -11.69 -8.79 6.36
C LYS A 40 -12.78 -7.72 6.18
N ARG A 41 -13.79 -7.76 7.04
CA ARG A 41 -14.92 -6.82 7.02
C ARG A 41 -14.59 -5.43 7.58
N ILE A 42 -13.43 -5.29 8.22
CA ILE A 42 -13.01 -4.08 8.92
C ILE A 42 -11.55 -3.80 8.53
N MET A 43 -11.26 -2.53 8.25
CA MET A 43 -9.94 -2.00 7.98
C MET A 43 -9.69 -0.80 8.90
N PHE A 44 -8.46 -0.67 9.40
CA PHE A 44 -8.02 0.48 10.17
C PHE A 44 -7.09 1.32 9.29
N ILE A 45 -7.24 2.65 9.36
CA ILE A 45 -6.46 3.61 8.56
C ILE A 45 -5.85 4.62 9.53
N GLY A 46 -4.52 4.70 9.54
CA GLY A 46 -3.76 5.73 10.26
C GLY A 46 -3.39 6.90 9.36
N GLU A 47 -2.64 7.87 9.89
CA GLU A 47 -2.23 9.07 9.14
C GLU A 47 -1.05 8.81 8.19
N ALA A 48 0.07 8.32 8.71
CA ALA A 48 1.32 8.14 7.97
C ALA A 48 2.22 7.11 8.66
N PRO A 49 3.16 6.49 7.91
CA PRO A 49 4.27 5.78 8.52
C PRO A 49 5.16 6.76 9.31
N GLY A 50 5.79 6.25 10.36
CA GLY A 50 6.74 7.02 11.17
C GLY A 50 8.03 7.38 10.44
#